data_AF-A0A9E5F0A6-F1
#
_entry.id   AF-A0A9E5F0A6-F1
#
_cell.length_a   1.000
_cell.length_b   1.000
_cell.length_c   1.000
_cell.angle_alpha   90.00
_cell.angle_beta   90.00
_cell.angle_gamma   90.00
#
_symmetry.space_group_name_H-M   'P 1'
#
loop_
_entity.id
_entity.type
_entity.pdbx_description
1 polymer ?
#
loop_
_entity_poly.entity_id
_entity_poly.type
_entity_poly.pdbx_seq_one_letter_code
_entity_poly.pdbx_strand_id
1 'polypeptide(L)'
;PQRFTASKFLSPVNHQQAALEWRVGRVGQKGWYELSDHWRLDVVASSDVSIPKEVLNQSGEYRIRARWRDSTGRCSHWSDPIVLVVP
;
A
#
# COMPACT_ATOMS: atom_id res chain seq x y z
N PRO A 1 5.96 -13.19 6.26
CA PRO A 1 5.73 -11.78 5.85
C PRO A 1 5.66 -11.78 4.33
N GLN A 2 4.77 -11.00 3.74
CA GLN A 2 4.63 -10.94 2.28
C GLN A 2 5.33 -9.69 1.76
N ARG A 3 6.18 -9.84 0.73
CA ARG A 3 6.94 -8.72 0.16
C ARG A 3 6.26 -8.17 -1.10
N PHE A 4 6.31 -6.86 -1.25
CA PHE A 4 5.82 -6.13 -2.42
C PHE A 4 6.84 -5.05 -2.78
N THR A 5 6.90 -4.73 -4.07
CA THR A 5 7.78 -3.69 -4.62
C THR A 5 6.94 -2.79 -5.51
N ALA A 6 7.04 -1.48 -5.31
CA ALA A 6 6.41 -0.51 -6.19
C ALA A 6 7.30 -0.23 -7.40
N SER A 7 6.67 0.02 -8.54
CA SER A 7 7.37 0.53 -9.71
C SER A 7 7.88 1.96 -9.45
N LYS A 8 8.86 2.39 -10.24
CA LYS A 8 9.35 3.76 -10.20
C LYS A 8 8.21 4.71 -10.58
N PHE A 9 7.91 5.68 -9.72
CA PHE A 9 6.95 6.73 -10.04
C PHE A 9 7.61 7.79 -10.93
N LEU A 10 6.95 8.14 -12.04
CA LEU A 10 7.33 9.25 -12.90
C LEU A 10 6.41 10.43 -12.61
N SER A 11 6.94 11.45 -11.92
CA SER A 11 6.18 12.66 -11.62
C SER A 11 5.99 13.49 -12.90
N PRO A 12 4.75 13.87 -13.28
CA PRO A 12 4.51 14.70 -14.46
C PRO A 12 5.10 16.12 -14.32
N VAL A 13 5.34 16.56 -13.08
CA VAL A 13 5.93 17.86 -12.75
C VAL A 13 7.40 17.73 -12.29
N ASN A 14 8.01 16.55 -12.47
CA ASN A 14 9.41 16.26 -12.13
C ASN A 14 9.80 16.51 -10.64
N HIS A 15 8.84 16.36 -9.72
CA HIS A 15 9.15 16.42 -8.29
C HIS A 15 9.85 15.15 -7.82
N GLN A 16 10.79 15.31 -6.88
CA GLN A 16 11.54 14.21 -6.29
C GLN A 16 10.70 13.40 -5.31
N GLN A 17 10.93 12.09 -5.28
CA GLN A 17 10.32 11.19 -4.31
C GLN A 17 10.82 11.48 -2.90
N ALA A 18 9.90 11.68 -1.96
CA ALA A 18 10.24 11.77 -0.55
C ALA A 18 9.87 10.48 0.19
N ALA A 19 8.69 9.93 -0.07
CA ALA A 19 8.23 8.71 0.58
C ALA A 19 7.33 7.87 -0.34
N LEU A 20 7.22 6.60 0.02
CA LEU A 20 6.23 5.68 -0.52
C LEU A 20 5.32 5.23 0.60
N GLU A 21 4.03 5.42 0.42
CA GLU A 21 3.01 5.06 1.39
C GLU A 21 2.31 3.77 0.94
N TRP A 22 2.20 2.83 1.86
CA TRP A 22 1.57 1.54 1.67
C TRP A 22 0.34 1.40 2.53
N ARG A 23 -0.70 0.76 2.00
CA ARG A 23 -1.86 0.36 2.79
C ARG A 23 -2.31 -1.05 2.45
N VAL A 24 -2.96 -1.66 3.43
CA VAL A 24 -3.71 -2.90 3.28
C VAL A 24 -5.14 -2.66 3.73
N GLY A 25 -6.07 -2.88 2.81
CA GLY A 25 -7.51 -2.95 3.11
C GLY A 25 -8.00 -4.40 3.09
N ARG A 26 -9.19 -4.62 3.63
CA ARG A 26 -9.87 -5.91 3.68
C ARG A 26 -11.24 -5.83 3.02
N VAL A 27 -11.66 -6.89 2.33
CA VAL A 27 -12.99 -6.96 1.69
C VAL A 27 -13.61 -8.35 1.77
N GLY A 28 -14.90 -8.45 1.44
CA GLY A 28 -15.61 -9.74 1.33
C GLY A 28 -16.27 -10.25 2.60
N GLN A 29 -16.13 -9.53 3.73
CA GLN A 29 -16.81 -9.85 4.99
C GLN A 29 -17.52 -8.63 5.57
N LYS A 30 -18.56 -8.85 6.37
CA LYS A 30 -19.23 -7.74 7.08
C LYS A 30 -18.25 -7.07 8.04
N GLY A 31 -18.14 -5.74 7.94
CA GLY A 31 -17.18 -4.95 8.73
C GLY A 31 -15.79 -4.86 8.09
N TRP A 32 -15.55 -5.53 6.95
CA TRP A 32 -14.31 -5.41 6.19
C TRP A 32 -14.52 -4.44 5.03
N TYR A 33 -13.83 -3.31 5.11
CA TYR A 33 -13.88 -2.26 4.09
C TYR A 33 -12.48 -1.94 3.61
N GLU A 34 -12.31 -1.86 2.28
CA GLU A 34 -11.00 -1.57 1.69
C GLU A 34 -10.42 -0.23 2.16
N LEU A 35 -11.29 0.75 2.39
CA LEU A 35 -10.89 2.09 2.80
C LEU A 35 -10.63 2.20 4.31
N SER A 36 -10.92 1.16 5.09
CA SER A 36 -10.44 1.08 6.46
C SER A 36 -8.97 0.70 6.42
N ASP A 37 -8.12 1.56 6.99
CA ASP A 37 -6.66 1.34 7.08
C ASP A 37 -6.37 0.20 8.07
N HIS A 38 -6.67 -1.05 7.68
CA HIS A 38 -6.34 -2.25 8.46
C HIS A 38 -4.84 -2.30 8.76
N TRP A 39 -4.02 -1.82 7.83
CA TRP A 39 -2.62 -1.53 8.06
C TRP A 39 -2.08 -0.45 7.11
N ARG A 40 -1.10 0.32 7.58
CA ARG A 40 -0.46 1.39 6.82
C ARG A 40 1.00 1.59 7.23
N LEU A 41 1.85 1.96 6.28
CA LEU A 41 3.26 2.27 6.52
C LEU A 41 3.79 3.29 5.51
N ASP A 42 4.52 4.29 6.00
CA ASP A 42 5.32 5.20 5.17
C ASP A 42 6.77 4.70 5.16
N VAL A 43 7.36 4.55 3.97
CA VAL A 43 8.77 4.16 3.77
C VAL A 43 9.51 5.28 3.07
N VAL A 44 10.63 5.70 3.66
CA VAL A 44 11.52 6.72 3.10
C VAL A 44 12.64 6.04 2.33
N ALA A 45 12.91 6.52 1.11
CA ALA A 45 14.03 6.07 0.26
C ALA A 45 14.05 4.57 -0.12
N SER A 46 12.93 3.84 -0.01
CA SER A 46 12.79 2.47 -0.54
C SER A 46 11.46 2.29 -1.26
N SER A 47 11.48 1.47 -2.31
CA SER A 47 10.31 1.03 -3.08
C SER A 47 9.71 -0.28 -2.56
N ASP A 48 10.30 -0.89 -1.54
CA ASP A 48 9.94 -2.21 -1.07
C ASP A 48 9.21 -2.15 0.27
N VAL A 49 8.31 -3.10 0.49
CA VAL A 49 7.64 -3.28 1.77
C VAL A 49 7.52 -4.75 2.11
N SER A 50 7.63 -5.05 3.41
CA SER A 50 7.39 -6.37 3.97
C SER A 50 6.19 -6.30 4.89
N ILE A 51 5.05 -6.78 4.42
CA ILE A 51 3.80 -6.79 5.18
C ILE A 51 3.87 -7.90 6.24
N PRO A 52 3.68 -7.58 7.53
CA PRO A 52 3.74 -8.55 8.62
C PRO A 52 2.70 -9.66 8.47
N LYS A 53 2.99 -10.87 8.95
CA LYS A 53 2.01 -11.99 8.87
C LYS A 53 0.78 -11.71 9.72
N GLU A 54 0.95 -10.95 10.78
CA GLU A 54 -0.07 -10.55 11.75
C GLU A 54 -1.14 -9.66 11.09
N VAL A 55 -0.77 -8.92 10.03
CA VAL A 55 -1.71 -8.13 9.23
C VAL A 55 -2.55 -9.05 8.33
N LEU A 56 -1.97 -10.14 7.84
CA LEU A 56 -2.57 -11.09 6.90
C LEU A 56 -3.01 -12.39 7.61
N ASN A 57 -3.41 -12.30 8.88
CA ASN A 57 -3.58 -13.44 9.77
C ASN A 57 -4.97 -14.10 9.73
N GLN A 58 -5.94 -13.51 9.03
CA GLN A 58 -7.29 -14.05 8.88
C GLN A 58 -7.54 -14.42 7.43
N SER A 59 -8.31 -15.49 7.22
CA SER A 59 -8.75 -15.89 5.89
C SER A 59 -9.67 -14.83 5.29
N GLY A 60 -9.52 -14.60 3.98
CA GLY A 60 -10.27 -13.61 3.22
C GLY A 60 -9.43 -12.83 2.21
N GLU A 61 -10.02 -11.79 1.64
CA GLU A 61 -9.41 -10.97 0.60
C GLU A 61 -8.80 -9.69 1.18
N TYR A 62 -7.54 -9.46 0.84
CA TYR A 62 -6.78 -8.26 1.15
C TYR A 62 -6.45 -7.50 -0.12
N ARG A 63 -6.52 -6.17 -0.04
CA ARG A 63 -6.17 -5.27 -1.13
C ARG A 63 -5.01 -4.38 -0.72
N ILE A 64 -3.87 -4.60 -1.38
CA ILE A 64 -2.63 -3.90 -1.12
C ILE A 64 -2.49 -2.79 -2.16
N ARG A 65 -2.21 -1.57 -1.70
CA ARG A 65 -1.97 -0.42 -2.57
C ARG A 65 -0.77 0.38 -2.11
N ALA A 66 -0.14 1.06 -3.06
CA ALA A 66 0.90 2.03 -2.80
C ALA A 66 0.54 3.38 -3.40
N ARG A 67 1.04 4.47 -2.81
CA ARG A 67 1.07 5.78 -3.44
C ARG A 67 2.36 6.51 -3.12
N TRP A 68 2.78 7.37 -4.03
CA TRP A 68 3.95 8.19 -3.88
C TRP A 68 3.62 9.48 -3.14
N ARG A 69 4.56 9.97 -2.32
CA ARG A 69 4.52 11.31 -1.71
C ARG A 69 5.80 12.08 -2.03
N ASP A 70 5.63 13.32 -2.47
CA ASP A 70 6.74 14.21 -2.80
C ASP A 70 7.27 15.00 -1.59
N SER A 71 8.38 15.71 -1.77
CA SER A 71 9.01 16.51 -0.72
C SER A 71 8.16 17.71 -0.24
N THR A 72 7.11 18.07 -0.98
CA THR A 72 6.14 19.11 -0.59
C THR A 72 4.91 18.52 0.10
N GLY A 73 4.86 17.20 0.28
CA GLY A 73 3.74 16.47 0.90
C GLY A 73 2.61 16.11 -0.07
N ARG A 74 2.71 16.43 -1.36
CA ARG A 74 1.69 16.06 -2.34
C ARG A 74 1.74 14.57 -2.64
N CYS A 75 0.57 13.96 -2.73
CA CYS A 75 0.43 12.53 -2.97
C CYS A 75 -0.03 12.26 -4.39
N SER A 76 0.46 11.18 -4.99
CA SER A 76 -0.15 10.61 -6.19
C SER A 76 -1.51 9.99 -5.86
N HIS A 77 -2.21 9.54 -6.90
CA HIS A 77 -3.28 8.56 -6.73
C HIS A 77 -2.72 7.27 -6.12
N TRP A 78 -3.58 6.53 -5.42
CA TRP A 78 -3.30 5.15 -5.06
C TRP A 78 -3.22 4.30 -6.32
N SER A 79 -2.32 3.32 -6.32
CA SER A 79 -2.25 2.30 -7.36
C SER A 79 -3.56 1.52 -7.49
N ASP A 80 -3.68 0.79 -8.59
CA ASP A 80 -4.61 -0.34 -8.64
C ASP A 80 -4.27 -1.34 -7.52
N PRO A 81 -5.29 -2.02 -6.96
CA PRO A 81 -5.08 -2.96 -5.87
C PRO A 81 -4.42 -4.24 -6.37
N ILE A 82 -3.39 -4.68 -5.66
CA ILE A 82 -2.99 -6.09 -5.70
C ILE A 82 -3.93 -6.85 -4.77
N VAL A 83 -4.60 -7.86 -5.31
CA VAL A 83 -5.51 -8.72 -4.56
C VAL A 83 -4.74 -9.92 -4.03
N LEU A 84 -4.82 -10.13 -2.71
CA LEU A 84 -4.26 -11.30 -2.04
C LEU A 84 -5.36 -12.03 -1.29
N VAL A 85 -5.58 -13.30 -1.65
CA VAL A 85 -6.53 -14.17 -0.97
C VAL A 85 -5.75 -15.07 0.00
N VAL A 86 -6.11 -14.98 1.28
CA VAL A 86 -5.59 -15.87 2.33
C VAL A 86 -6.64 -16.95 2.59
N PRO A 87 -6.29 -18.24 2.47
CA PRO A 87 -7.23 -19.34 2.73
C PRO A 87 -7.58 -19.47 4.23
#